data_AF-A0A537IS66-F1
#
_entry.id   AF-A0A537IS66-F1
#
_cell.length_a   1.000
_cell.length_b   1.000
_cell.length_c   1.000
_cell.angle_alpha   90.00
_cell.angle_beta   90.00
_cell.angle_gamma   90.00
#
_symmetry.space_group_name_H-M   'P 1'
#
loop_
_entity.id
_entity.type
_entity.pdbx_description
1 polymer ?
#
loop_
_entity_poly.entity_id
_entity_poly.type
_entity_poly.pdbx_seq_one_letter_code
_entity_poly.pdbx_strand_id
1 'polypeptide(L)'
;MAKVKAEVEVEAKVEVEVEVEVKAEAKIKTPLVFEGRTPCQELSVQLGLNKGEACDKMKWYFLFYTDSVTGKPSYFLMAGIGYRKESMKKGRWEIVTEPNGDIIYRLYSDIWTRPLILLQGDDNILFFMDADGRLLVGNENFSYTLNRKEKEYPPIDR
;
A
#
# COMPACT_ATOMS: atom_id res chain seq x y z
N MET A 1 -30.21 -64.93 14.78
CA MET A 1 -30.90 -63.64 14.90
C MET A 1 -30.15 -62.81 15.94
N ALA A 2 -28.96 -62.33 15.58
CA ALA A 2 -28.71 -61.01 15.00
C ALA A 2 -28.88 -59.88 16.04
N LYS A 3 -27.94 -59.83 17.00
CA LYS A 3 -27.67 -58.66 17.83
C LYS A 3 -26.16 -58.44 17.85
N VAL A 4 -25.63 -58.18 16.65
CA VAL A 4 -24.27 -57.71 16.36
C VAL A 4 -24.46 -56.69 15.23
N LYS A 5 -23.83 -55.51 15.33
CA LYS A 5 -23.87 -54.34 14.40
C LYS A 5 -24.62 -53.10 14.92
N ALA A 6 -24.26 -52.58 16.10
CA ALA A 6 -24.58 -51.19 16.42
C ALA A 6 -23.46 -50.41 17.14
N GLU A 7 -22.30 -51.02 17.40
CA GLU A 7 -21.19 -50.38 18.14
C GLU A 7 -19.95 -50.08 17.29
N VAL A 8 -20.00 -50.28 15.97
CA VAL A 8 -18.84 -50.04 15.07
C VAL A 8 -19.04 -48.80 14.18
N GLU A 9 -20.16 -48.08 14.30
CA GLU A 9 -20.52 -46.98 13.39
C GLU A 9 -20.32 -45.58 14.01
N VAL A 10 -19.78 -45.49 15.23
CA VAL A 10 -19.61 -44.20 15.94
C VAL A 10 -18.15 -43.70 15.93
N GLU A 11 -17.16 -44.56 15.75
CA GLU A 11 -15.74 -44.14 15.76
C GLU A 11 -15.22 -43.59 14.40
N ALA A 12 -15.90 -43.87 13.29
CA ALA A 12 -15.48 -43.37 11.97
C ALA A 12 -15.90 -41.91 11.68
N LYS A 13 -16.62 -41.26 12.61
CA LYS A 13 -17.15 -39.90 12.45
C LYS A 13 -16.28 -38.81 13.09
N VAL A 14 -15.17 -39.18 13.71
CA VAL A 14 -14.30 -38.25 14.46
C VAL A 14 -13.06 -37.81 13.67
N GLU A 15 -12.75 -38.45 12.53
CA GLU A 15 -11.51 -38.17 11.77
C GLU A 15 -11.65 -37.24 10.54
N VAL A 16 -12.82 -36.68 10.25
CA VAL A 16 -12.99 -35.83 9.05
C VAL A 16 -13.80 -34.56 9.34
N GLU A 17 -13.46 -33.84 10.41
CA GLU A 17 -13.85 -32.43 10.60
C GLU A 17 -12.67 -31.65 11.22
N VAL A 18 -11.48 -31.85 10.64
CA VAL A 18 -10.43 -30.82 10.70
C VAL A 18 -10.25 -30.30 9.27
N GLU A 19 -11.37 -29.89 8.66
CA GLU A 19 -11.32 -28.81 7.68
C GLU A 19 -10.91 -27.57 8.48
N VAL A 20 -9.59 -27.37 8.53
CA VAL A 20 -9.02 -26.08 8.86
C VAL A 20 -9.64 -25.11 7.86
N GLU A 21 -10.70 -24.44 8.30
CA GLU A 21 -11.22 -23.25 7.66
C GLU A 21 -10.13 -22.19 7.84
N VAL A 22 -9.09 -22.30 7.03
CA VAL A 22 -8.19 -21.20 6.70
C VAL A 22 -9.12 -20.20 6.04
N LYS A 23 -9.71 -19.32 6.86
CA LYS A 23 -10.37 -18.11 6.41
C LYS A 23 -9.46 -17.52 5.34
N ALA A 24 -9.92 -17.57 4.10
CA ALA A 24 -9.21 -16.99 2.98
C ALA A 24 -8.86 -15.56 3.39
N GLU A 25 -7.57 -15.31 3.65
CA GLU A 25 -7.06 -13.96 3.78
C GLU A 25 -7.58 -13.23 2.54
N ALA A 26 -8.42 -12.22 2.76
CA ALA A 26 -9.09 -11.52 1.68
C ALA A 26 -8.00 -11.08 0.69
N LYS A 27 -8.01 -11.69 -0.50
CA LYS A 27 -6.98 -11.49 -1.51
C LYS A 27 -6.88 -10.00 -1.80
N ILE A 28 -5.86 -9.33 -1.27
CA ILE A 28 -5.69 -7.89 -1.45
C ILE A 28 -5.60 -7.65 -2.95
N LYS A 29 -6.59 -6.92 -3.49
CA LYS A 29 -6.62 -6.58 -4.90
C LYS A 29 -5.45 -5.66 -5.18
N THR A 30 -4.42 -6.21 -5.82
CA THR A 30 -3.23 -5.48 -6.27
C THR A 30 -3.45 -4.90 -7.67
N PRO A 31 -2.94 -3.70 -7.97
CA PRO A 31 -2.28 -2.80 -7.03
C PRO A 31 -3.26 -2.03 -6.15
N LEU A 32 -2.81 -1.61 -4.97
CA LEU A 32 -3.47 -0.53 -4.24
C LEU A 32 -3.16 0.79 -4.96
N VAL A 33 -4.19 1.56 -5.28
CA VAL A 33 -4.07 2.79 -6.07
C VAL A 33 -4.26 3.99 -5.16
N PHE A 34 -3.31 4.91 -5.14
CA PHE A 34 -3.35 6.11 -4.31
C PHE A 34 -2.95 7.34 -5.11
N GLU A 35 -3.60 8.48 -4.84
CA GLU A 35 -3.21 9.76 -5.44
C GLU A 35 -3.30 10.92 -4.45
N GLY A 36 -2.51 11.96 -4.71
CA GLY A 36 -2.56 13.19 -3.92
C GLY A 36 -1.73 14.31 -4.52
N ARG A 37 -1.75 15.46 -3.85
CA ARG A 37 -0.98 16.64 -4.24
C ARG A 37 -0.42 17.31 -3.00
N THR A 38 0.88 17.52 -2.97
CA THR A 38 1.57 18.14 -1.83
C THR A 38 2.20 19.46 -2.25
N PRO A 39 2.47 20.38 -1.30
CA PRO A 39 3.46 21.42 -1.51
C PRO A 39 4.78 20.82 -2.02
N CYS A 40 5.46 21.54 -2.91
CA CYS A 40 6.63 20.97 -3.58
C CYS A 40 7.90 21.00 -2.73
N GLN A 41 8.13 22.10 -2.00
CA GLN A 41 9.46 22.42 -1.49
C GLN A 41 9.91 21.48 -0.38
N GLU A 42 9.08 21.28 0.65
CA GLU A 42 9.42 20.50 1.83
C GLU A 42 9.73 19.04 1.46
N LEU A 43 8.85 18.40 0.67
CA LEU A 43 9.08 17.01 0.24
C LEU A 43 10.20 16.88 -0.78
N SER A 44 10.38 17.87 -1.65
CA SER A 44 11.50 17.88 -2.57
C SER A 44 12.84 17.87 -1.83
N VAL A 45 12.98 18.70 -0.79
CA VAL A 45 14.17 18.73 0.06
C VAL A 45 14.31 17.42 0.84
N GLN A 46 13.21 16.94 1.45
CA GLN A 46 13.22 15.68 2.19
C GLN A 46 13.66 14.50 1.33
N LEU A 47 13.22 14.41 0.07
CA LEU A 47 13.58 13.32 -0.84
C LEU A 47 14.91 13.55 -1.58
N GLY A 48 15.50 14.74 -1.47
CA GLY A 48 16.73 15.12 -2.18
C GLY A 48 16.53 15.34 -3.68
N LEU A 49 15.31 15.71 -4.09
CA LEU A 49 14.96 16.00 -5.48
C LEU A 49 15.33 17.42 -5.90
N ASN A 50 15.51 18.34 -4.94
CA ASN A 50 15.97 19.73 -5.13
C ASN A 50 15.28 20.46 -6.30
N LYS A 51 13.95 20.42 -6.34
CA LYS A 51 13.12 21.18 -7.27
C LYS A 51 13.36 22.69 -7.10
N GLY A 52 13.28 23.42 -8.21
CA GLY A 52 13.39 24.88 -8.20
C GLY A 52 12.19 25.57 -7.53
N GLU A 53 12.35 26.85 -7.23
CA GLU A 53 11.35 27.67 -6.53
C GLU A 53 10.03 27.79 -7.30
N ALA A 54 10.06 27.72 -8.63
CA ALA A 54 8.86 27.74 -9.49
C ALA A 54 8.00 26.47 -9.39
N CYS A 55 8.38 25.49 -8.54
CA CYS A 55 7.57 24.32 -8.30
C CYS A 55 6.56 24.60 -7.18
N ASP A 56 5.30 24.78 -7.55
CA ASP A 56 4.24 25.04 -6.56
C ASP A 56 3.76 23.75 -5.88
N LYS A 57 3.74 22.63 -6.61
CA LYS A 57 3.20 21.34 -6.13
C LYS A 57 3.84 20.12 -6.75
N MET A 58 3.83 19.04 -5.98
CA MET A 58 4.06 17.68 -6.49
C MET A 58 2.72 16.97 -6.64
N LYS A 59 2.51 16.29 -7.77
CA LYS A 59 1.40 15.36 -7.96
C LYS A 59 1.93 13.96 -7.71
N TRP A 60 1.15 13.14 -7.02
CA TRP A 60 1.49 11.78 -6.68
C TRP A 60 0.41 10.85 -7.22
N TYR A 61 0.85 9.80 -7.91
CA TYR A 61 0.02 8.69 -8.30
C TYR A 61 0.83 7.41 -8.09
N PHE A 62 0.40 6.59 -7.13
CA PHE A 62 1.09 5.39 -6.70
C PHE A 62 0.25 4.15 -7.00
N LEU A 63 0.94 3.12 -7.47
CA LEU A 63 0.44 1.75 -7.61
C LEU A 63 1.30 0.86 -6.73
N PHE A 64 0.76 0.40 -5.60
CA PHE A 64 1.46 -0.50 -4.67
C PHE A 64 1.11 -1.95 -5.00
N TYR A 65 2.09 -2.66 -5.54
CA TYR A 65 1.96 -4.07 -5.88
C TYR A 65 2.34 -4.95 -4.70
N THR A 66 1.48 -5.93 -4.42
CA THR A 66 1.76 -7.02 -3.50
C THR A 66 1.98 -8.31 -4.26
N ASP A 67 2.71 -9.23 -3.63
CA ASP A 67 2.83 -10.59 -4.11
C ASP A 67 1.47 -11.31 -4.03
N SER A 68 1.07 -11.98 -5.11
CA SER A 68 -0.28 -12.53 -5.24
C SER A 68 -0.52 -13.81 -4.42
N VAL A 69 0.55 -14.41 -3.91
CA VAL A 69 0.54 -15.64 -3.11
C VAL A 69 0.60 -15.30 -1.63
N THR A 70 1.52 -14.41 -1.24
CA THR A 70 1.84 -14.09 0.16
C THR A 70 1.18 -12.81 0.66
N GLY A 71 0.61 -11.99 -0.22
CA GLY A 71 0.04 -10.68 0.13
C GLY A 71 1.07 -9.62 0.54
N LYS A 72 2.37 -9.98 0.57
CA LYS A 72 3.43 -9.09 1.05
C LYS A 72 3.76 -7.99 0.04
N PRO A 73 4.25 -6.82 0.48
CA PRO A 73 4.77 -5.78 -0.41
C PRO A 73 5.80 -6.30 -1.40
N SER A 74 5.67 -5.92 -2.67
CA SER A 74 6.60 -6.30 -3.74
C SER A 74 7.33 -5.08 -4.31
N TYR A 75 6.64 -4.27 -5.10
CA TYR A 75 7.18 -3.03 -5.68
C TYR A 75 6.08 -1.99 -5.81
N PHE A 76 6.47 -0.75 -6.06
CA PHE A 76 5.53 0.29 -6.46
C PHE A 76 5.88 0.87 -7.83
N LEU A 77 4.87 1.44 -8.47
CA LEU A 77 5.06 2.38 -9.57
C LEU A 77 4.55 3.75 -9.15
N MET A 78 5.28 4.80 -9.50
CA MET A 78 4.91 6.18 -9.19
C MET A 78 4.95 7.07 -10.44
N ALA A 79 3.95 7.95 -10.58
CA ALA A 79 3.95 9.04 -11.54
C ALA A 79 3.64 10.40 -10.89
N GLY A 80 3.94 11.46 -11.65
CA GLY A 80 3.56 12.83 -11.35
C GLY A 80 2.59 13.41 -12.38
N ILE A 81 2.93 14.55 -12.97
CA ILE A 81 2.10 15.21 -14.00
C ILE A 81 2.12 14.38 -15.30
N GLY A 82 0.95 14.14 -15.89
CA GLY A 82 0.84 13.53 -17.22
C GLY A 82 1.13 12.03 -17.27
N TYR A 83 0.58 11.28 -16.29
CA TYR A 83 0.75 9.84 -16.11
C TYR A 83 0.76 9.05 -17.44
N ARG A 84 1.82 8.24 -17.62
CA ARG A 84 1.93 7.18 -18.62
C ARG A 84 2.56 5.98 -17.93
N LYS A 85 1.98 4.79 -18.09
CA LYS A 85 2.42 3.60 -17.34
C LYS A 85 3.89 3.25 -17.65
N GLU A 86 4.32 3.52 -18.87
CA GLU A 86 5.67 3.25 -19.39
C GLU A 86 6.73 4.19 -18.81
N SER A 87 6.35 5.37 -18.31
CA SER A 87 7.28 6.35 -17.75
C SER A 87 7.27 6.39 -16.22
N MET A 88 6.44 5.55 -15.58
CA MET A 88 6.37 5.47 -14.13
C MET A 88 7.71 5.04 -13.55
N LYS A 89 8.07 5.68 -12.44
CA LYS A 89 9.25 5.30 -11.67
C LYS A 89 8.92 4.12 -10.79
N LYS A 90 9.71 3.07 -10.91
CA LYS A 90 9.61 1.88 -10.07
C LYS A 90 10.41 2.08 -8.79
N GLY A 91 9.93 1.48 -7.70
CA GLY A 91 10.66 1.40 -6.44
C GLY A 91 10.20 0.22 -5.61
N ARG A 92 10.80 0.05 -4.43
CA ARG A 92 10.38 -0.97 -3.44
C ARG A 92 9.63 -0.30 -2.30
N TRP A 93 8.73 -1.04 -1.68
CA TRP A 93 8.02 -0.57 -0.49
C TRP A 93 7.90 -1.70 0.52
N GLU A 94 7.76 -1.31 1.78
CA GLU A 94 7.58 -2.23 2.90
C GLU A 94 6.52 -1.67 3.86
N ILE A 95 5.89 -2.56 4.61
CA ILE A 95 4.94 -2.23 5.66
C ILE A 95 5.64 -2.52 7.00
N VAL A 96 5.66 -1.53 7.88
CA VAL A 96 6.23 -1.62 9.22
C VAL A 96 5.10 -1.34 10.21
N THR A 97 4.90 -2.24 11.16
CA THR A 97 3.99 -1.99 12.29
C THR A 97 4.83 -1.50 13.46
N GLU A 98 4.60 -0.27 13.89
CA GLU A 98 5.26 0.34 15.03
C GLU A 98 4.68 -0.22 16.35
N PRO A 99 5.39 -0.11 17.49
CA PRO A 99 4.94 -0.68 18.76
C PRO A 99 3.59 -0.14 19.27
N ASN A 100 3.21 1.06 18.84
CA ASN A 100 1.91 1.67 19.16
C ASN A 100 0.75 1.15 18.28
N GLY A 101 1.03 0.25 17.34
CA GLY A 101 0.05 -0.30 16.40
C GLY A 101 -0.06 0.47 15.08
N ASP A 102 0.65 1.60 14.92
CA ASP A 102 0.63 2.36 13.68
C ASP A 102 1.23 1.54 12.53
N ILE A 103 0.59 1.60 11.37
CA ILE A 103 1.06 0.94 10.16
C ILE A 103 1.73 1.98 9.26
N ILE A 104 3.02 1.78 8.99
CA ILE A 104 3.87 2.70 8.23
C ILE A 104 4.26 2.06 6.90
N TYR A 105 4.03 2.77 5.80
CA TYR A 105 4.51 2.39 4.48
C TYR A 105 5.80 3.16 4.22
N ARG A 106 6.91 2.43 4.06
CA ARG A 106 8.21 3.02 3.71
C ARG A 106 8.54 2.70 2.26
N LEU A 107 8.72 3.74 1.46
CA LEU A 107 8.94 3.63 0.02
C LEU A 107 10.36 4.08 -0.32
N TYR A 108 11.04 3.30 -1.16
CA TYR A 108 12.40 3.56 -1.61
C TYR A 108 12.45 3.59 -3.13
N SER A 109 13.09 4.61 -3.68
CA SER A 109 13.31 4.77 -5.11
C SER A 109 14.73 5.24 -5.36
N ASP A 110 15.32 4.83 -6.49
CA ASP A 110 16.69 5.20 -6.86
C ASP A 110 16.86 6.70 -7.13
N ILE A 111 15.76 7.42 -7.34
CA ILE A 111 15.75 8.87 -7.52
C ILE A 111 15.65 9.65 -6.20
N TRP A 112 15.52 8.96 -5.06
CA TRP A 112 15.42 9.57 -3.75
C TRP A 112 16.65 9.26 -2.90
N THR A 113 17.10 10.27 -2.16
CA THR A 113 18.20 10.11 -1.20
C THR A 113 17.74 9.53 0.14
N ARG A 114 16.44 9.62 0.44
CA ARG A 114 15.79 9.14 1.66
C ARG A 114 14.45 8.49 1.34
N PRO A 115 13.96 7.55 2.17
CA PRO A 115 12.66 6.96 1.95
C PRO A 115 11.53 7.99 2.11
N LEU A 116 10.47 7.78 1.34
CA LEU A 116 9.18 8.43 1.61
C LEU A 116 8.45 7.61 2.67
N ILE A 117 8.02 8.26 3.74
CA ILE A 117 7.35 7.63 4.88
C ILE A 117 5.90 8.05 4.88
N LEU A 118 5.00 7.08 4.92
CA LEU A 118 3.56 7.30 4.94
C LEU A 118 2.94 6.56 6.13
N LEU A 119 2.12 7.24 6.94
CA LEU A 119 1.27 6.62 7.94
C LEU A 119 -0.04 6.17 7.28
N GLN A 120 -0.45 4.93 7.53
CA GLN A 120 -1.79 4.48 7.20
C GLN A 120 -2.78 5.02 8.23
N GLY A 121 -3.71 5.86 7.78
CA GLY A 121 -4.82 6.31 8.61
C GLY A 121 -5.96 5.31 8.67
N ASP A 122 -6.36 4.84 7.49
CA ASP A 122 -7.31 3.76 7.29
C ASP A 122 -7.01 3.05 5.94
N ASP A 123 -7.93 2.21 5.47
CA ASP A 123 -7.78 1.52 4.19
C ASP A 123 -7.76 2.46 2.96
N ASN A 124 -8.20 3.70 3.11
CA ASN A 124 -8.41 4.68 2.05
C ASN A 124 -7.51 5.92 2.13
N ILE A 125 -6.84 6.18 3.25
CA ILE A 125 -6.00 7.36 3.43
C ILE A 125 -4.60 7.03 3.94
N LEU A 126 -3.60 7.66 3.32
CA LEU A 126 -2.22 7.67 3.79
C LEU A 126 -1.79 9.11 4.05
N PHE A 127 -1.09 9.35 5.16
CA PHE A 127 -0.54 10.65 5.53
C PHE A 127 0.97 10.67 5.32
N PHE A 128 1.52 11.75 4.77
CA PHE A 128 2.97 11.87 4.67
C PHE A 128 3.58 12.23 6.03
N MET A 129 4.75 11.68 6.29
CA MET A 129 5.55 11.97 7.47
C MET A 129 6.91 12.55 7.09
N ASP A 130 7.47 13.36 7.97
CA ASP A 130 8.87 13.75 7.89
C ASP A 130 9.80 12.63 8.40
N ALA A 131 11.11 12.89 8.37
CA ALA A 131 12.12 11.93 8.80
C ALA A 131 12.08 11.65 10.32
N ASP A 132 11.47 12.52 11.11
CA ASP A 132 11.33 12.37 12.56
C ASP A 132 10.04 11.63 12.93
N GLY A 133 9.26 11.20 11.93
CA GLY A 133 7.98 10.53 12.14
C GLY A 133 6.84 11.48 12.52
N ARG A 134 6.97 12.78 12.24
CA ARG A 134 5.88 13.75 12.46
C ARG A 134 5.05 13.87 11.20
N LEU A 135 3.73 14.00 11.37
CA LEU A 135 2.81 14.24 10.26
C LEU A 135 3.13 15.58 9.61
N LEU A 136 3.23 15.58 8.28
CA LEU A 136 3.32 16.82 7.51
C LEU A 136 1.94 17.47 7.42
N VAL A 137 1.90 18.79 7.61
CA VAL A 137 0.65 19.57 7.56
C VAL A 137 0.65 20.43 6.30
N GLY A 138 -0.47 20.40 5.59
CA GLY A 138 -0.64 21.12 4.34
C GLY A 138 -0.73 22.64 4.53
N ASN A 139 -1.02 23.33 3.44
CA ASN A 139 -1.33 24.76 3.44
C ASN A 139 -2.70 25.01 2.80
N GLU A 140 -3.02 26.28 2.51
CA GLU A 140 -4.29 26.68 1.89
C GLU A 140 -4.56 26.00 0.53
N ASN A 141 -3.52 25.54 -0.17
CA ASN A 141 -3.60 25.06 -1.55
C ASN A 141 -3.44 23.54 -1.68
N PHE A 142 -2.66 22.91 -0.79
CA PHE A 142 -2.25 21.50 -0.91
C PHE A 142 -2.20 20.80 0.46
N SER A 143 -2.50 19.50 0.47
CA SER A 143 -2.45 18.65 1.66
C SER A 143 -1.29 17.66 1.62
N TYR A 144 -1.02 16.96 2.72
CA TYR A 144 -0.07 15.85 2.79
C TYR A 144 -0.80 14.52 2.97
N THR A 145 -1.75 14.26 2.08
CA THR A 145 -2.61 13.06 2.10
C THR A 145 -2.65 12.39 0.73
N LEU A 146 -2.59 11.07 0.71
CA LEU A 146 -2.96 10.27 -0.45
C LEU A 146 -4.31 9.61 -0.22
N ASN A 147 -5.20 9.71 -1.21
CA ASN A 147 -6.51 9.09 -1.18
C ASN A 147 -6.51 7.87 -2.09
N ARG A 148 -7.12 6.79 -1.61
CA ARG A 148 -7.29 5.56 -2.38
C ARG A 148 -8.23 5.76 -3.56
N LYS A 149 -7.95 5.05 -4.63
CA LYS A 149 -8.83 4.90 -5.78
C LYS A 149 -9.26 3.46 -5.92
N GLU A 150 -10.47 3.26 -6.39
CA GLU A 150 -11.04 1.93 -6.64
C GLU A 150 -10.32 1.19 -7.78
N LYS A 151 -9.76 1.93 -8.73
CA LYS A 151 -9.12 1.40 -9.93
C LYS A 151 -7.99 2.30 -10.43
N GLU A 152 -7.07 1.69 -11.17
CA GLU A 152 -6.06 2.42 -11.93
C GLU A 152 -6.76 3.32 -12.97
N TYR A 153 -6.14 4.46 -13.31
CA TYR A 153 -6.52 5.22 -14.49
C TYR A 153 -6.39 4.36 -15.75
N PRO A 154 -7.31 4.50 -16.73
CA PRO A 154 -7.18 3.81 -18.00
C PRO A 154 -5.86 4.22 -18.67
N PRO A 155 -5.24 3.33 -19.47
CA PRO A 155 -4.15 3.71 -20.36
C PRO A 155 -4.59 4.88 -21.24
N ILE A 156 -3.70 5.86 -21.44
CA ILE A 156 -3.94 6.92 -22.40
C ILE A 156 -3.49 6.38 -23.76
N ASP A 157 -4.45 6.01 -24.60
CA ASP A 157 -4.21 5.65 -26.00
C ASP A 157 -3.69 6.87 -26.77
N ARG A 158 -2.81 6.61 -27.75
CA ARG A 158 -2.15 7.64 -28.57
C ARG A 158 -3.05 8.18 -29.66
#